data_AF-A0A520HIM6-F1
#
_entry.id   AF-A0A520HIM6-F1
#
_cell.length_a   1.000
_cell.length_b   1.000
_cell.length_c   1.000
_cell.angle_alpha   90.00
_cell.angle_beta   90.00
_cell.angle_gamma   90.00
#
_symmetry.space_group_name_H-M   'P 1'
#
loop_
_entity.id
_entity.type
_entity.pdbx_description
1 polymer ?
#
loop_
_entity_poly.entity_id
_entity_poly.type
_entity_poly.pdbx_seq_one_letter_code
_entity_poly.pdbx_strand_id
1 'polypeptide(L)'
;MNKLNYSISARLTHVANLNGANYNPGLHAAQVTLYLLVQNVNKASVGIGDYFWFGLPLYDSRHETLEEYAAQDLGKEDATKKFILNVASKALFEGSLHAGEWIHIKKDIYPLLINAFRTAKANGYLKSTSLDDIAIESTNVGWEIPGTYNAGIQFENLSLKAELK
;
A
#
# COMPACT_ATOMS: atom_id res chain seq x y z
N MET A 1 -19.69 6.73 1.23
CA MET A 1 -18.57 7.69 1.09
C MET A 1 -18.55 8.20 -0.34
N ASN A 2 -18.29 9.49 -0.55
CA ASN A 2 -18.18 10.09 -1.88
C ASN A 2 -16.72 10.33 -2.29
N LYS A 3 -15.85 10.67 -1.33
CA LYS A 3 -14.41 10.85 -1.53
C LYS A 3 -13.62 10.34 -0.34
N LEU A 4 -12.36 10.00 -0.61
CA LEU A 4 -11.36 9.68 0.40
C LEU A 4 -10.09 10.45 0.05
N ASN A 5 -9.95 11.64 0.62
CA ASN A 5 -8.83 12.51 0.35
C ASN A 5 -7.61 12.08 1.17
N TYR A 6 -6.59 11.60 0.48
CA TYR A 6 -5.28 11.24 1.03
C TYR A 6 -4.28 12.34 0.73
N SER A 7 -3.52 12.76 1.76
CA SER A 7 -2.33 13.57 1.59
C SER A 7 -1.15 13.03 2.39
N ILE A 8 0.03 13.14 1.82
CA ILE A 8 1.31 12.94 2.52
C ILE A 8 2.39 13.69 1.73
N SER A 9 3.39 14.20 2.42
CA SER A 9 4.67 14.56 1.80
C SER A 9 5.72 13.59 2.30
N ALA A 10 6.57 13.09 1.41
CA ALA A 10 7.58 12.12 1.77
C ALA A 10 8.91 12.47 1.10
N ARG A 11 10.00 12.22 1.82
CA ARG A 11 11.36 12.42 1.33
C ARG A 11 12.27 11.30 1.85
N LEU A 12 13.01 10.67 0.95
CA LEU A 12 14.07 9.75 1.33
C LEU A 12 15.27 10.56 1.87
N THR A 13 15.69 10.29 3.09
CA THR A 13 16.86 10.98 3.68
C THR A 13 18.16 10.26 3.33
N HIS A 14 18.13 8.94 3.36
CA HIS A 14 19.24 8.09 2.97
C HIS A 14 18.76 6.67 2.71
N VAL A 15 19.49 5.96 1.86
CA VAL A 15 19.36 4.51 1.66
C VAL A 15 20.73 3.94 1.30
N ALA A 16 21.15 2.91 2.01
CA ALA A 16 22.38 2.20 1.73
C ALA A 16 22.11 0.70 1.81
N ASN A 17 22.36 0.02 0.71
CA ASN A 17 22.33 -1.43 0.64
C ASN A 17 23.61 -1.99 1.28
N LEU A 18 23.45 -2.81 2.32
CA LEU A 18 24.56 -3.40 3.08
C LEU A 18 24.68 -4.92 2.86
N ASN A 19 24.01 -5.47 1.84
CA ASN A 19 24.06 -6.91 1.53
C ASN A 19 25.37 -7.34 0.86
N GLY A 20 26.18 -6.38 0.36
CA GLY A 20 27.45 -6.65 -0.31
C GLY A 20 27.30 -7.61 -1.50
N ALA A 21 28.21 -8.60 -1.60
CA ALA A 21 28.19 -9.61 -2.66
C ALA A 21 26.94 -10.51 -2.65
N ASN A 22 26.18 -10.55 -1.55
CA ASN A 22 24.96 -11.34 -1.42
C ASN A 22 23.71 -10.58 -1.88
N TYR A 23 23.85 -9.38 -2.45
CA TYR A 23 22.70 -8.64 -2.93
C TYR A 23 21.98 -9.40 -4.06
N ASN A 24 20.68 -9.60 -3.89
CA ASN A 24 19.80 -10.15 -4.90
C ASN A 24 18.54 -9.28 -4.98
N PRO A 25 18.29 -8.53 -6.07
CA PRO A 25 17.11 -7.66 -6.18
C PRO A 25 15.77 -8.42 -6.20
N GLY A 26 15.78 -9.73 -6.47
CA GLY A 26 14.60 -10.59 -6.37
C GLY A 26 14.22 -10.96 -4.93
N LEU A 27 15.16 -10.81 -3.99
CA LEU A 27 14.94 -11.14 -2.56
C LEU A 27 15.10 -9.93 -1.65
N HIS A 28 15.97 -8.99 -1.99
CA HIS A 28 16.37 -7.90 -1.13
C HIS A 28 15.85 -6.56 -1.63
N ALA A 29 15.20 -5.82 -0.74
CA ALA A 29 14.65 -4.50 -1.00
C ALA A 29 14.61 -3.68 0.30
N ALA A 30 14.62 -2.36 0.16
CA ALA A 30 14.06 -1.46 1.16
C ALA A 30 12.88 -0.76 0.49
N GLN A 31 11.67 -0.98 0.99
CA GLN A 31 10.44 -0.44 0.42
C GLN A 31 9.59 0.26 1.48
N VAL A 32 8.84 1.27 1.04
CA VAL A 32 7.88 2.02 1.86
C VAL A 32 6.56 2.09 1.12
N THR A 33 5.53 1.52 1.74
CA THR A 33 4.15 1.59 1.27
C THR A 33 3.27 1.93 2.46
N LEU A 34 2.33 2.86 2.27
CA LEU A 34 1.23 3.02 3.22
C LEU A 34 0.17 2.00 2.86
N TYR A 35 -0.15 1.10 3.79
CA TYR A 35 -1.25 0.15 3.62
C TYR A 35 -2.47 0.58 4.41
N LEU A 36 -3.64 0.35 3.82
CA LEU A 36 -4.94 0.36 4.47
C LEU A 36 -5.46 -1.07 4.51
N LEU A 37 -5.83 -1.55 5.70
CA LEU A 37 -6.58 -2.78 5.86
C LEU A 37 -8.06 -2.47 5.61
N VAL A 38 -8.61 -3.00 4.52
CA VAL A 38 -10.01 -2.80 4.14
C VAL A 38 -10.78 -4.08 4.42
N GLN A 39 -11.62 -4.05 5.46
CA GLN A 39 -12.25 -5.22 6.06
C GLN A 39 -13.77 -5.16 5.99
N ASN A 40 -14.39 -6.31 5.79
CA ASN A 40 -15.82 -6.49 6.04
C ASN A 40 -16.10 -6.37 7.55
N VAL A 41 -16.83 -5.33 7.94
CA VAL A 41 -17.21 -5.04 9.33
C VAL A 41 -18.69 -5.33 9.62
N ASN A 42 -19.44 -5.84 8.64
CA ASN A 42 -20.84 -6.18 8.82
C ASN A 42 -21.00 -7.45 9.66
N LYS A 43 -21.44 -7.29 10.92
CA LYS A 43 -21.64 -8.38 11.88
C LYS A 43 -22.66 -9.43 11.45
N ALA A 44 -23.57 -9.10 10.52
CA ALA A 44 -24.54 -10.04 9.97
C ALA A 44 -24.02 -10.76 8.71
N SER A 45 -22.88 -10.34 8.15
CA SER A 45 -22.30 -10.94 6.96
C SER A 45 -21.52 -12.21 7.30
N VAL A 46 -21.67 -13.24 6.47
CA VAL A 46 -20.81 -14.44 6.52
C VAL A 46 -19.34 -14.10 6.27
N GLY A 47 -19.06 -12.97 5.59
CA GLY A 47 -17.70 -12.48 5.32
C GLY A 47 -17.10 -11.60 6.41
N ILE A 48 -17.73 -11.44 7.58
CA ILE A 48 -17.22 -10.63 8.69
C ILE A 48 -15.75 -10.94 8.98
N GLY A 49 -14.93 -9.89 9.05
CA GLY A 49 -13.50 -10.00 9.30
C GLY A 49 -12.66 -10.34 8.07
N ASP A 50 -13.24 -10.72 6.93
CA ASP A 50 -12.49 -10.90 5.68
C ASP A 50 -12.03 -9.54 5.13
N TYR A 51 -10.82 -9.49 4.59
CA TYR A 51 -10.16 -8.23 4.21
C TYR A 51 -9.20 -8.38 3.04
N PHE A 52 -8.78 -7.24 2.51
CA PHE A 52 -7.64 -7.13 1.60
C PHE A 52 -6.76 -5.95 1.99
N TRP A 53 -5.50 -5.98 1.56
CA TRP A 53 -4.55 -4.89 1.72
C TRP A 53 -4.62 -3.96 0.52
N PHE A 54 -4.88 -2.68 0.77
CA PHE A 54 -4.84 -1.62 -0.23
C PHE A 54 -3.63 -0.72 0.00
N GLY A 55 -2.64 -0.81 -0.90
CA GLY A 55 -1.36 -0.14 -0.77
C GLY A 55 -1.21 1.10 -1.64
N LEU A 56 -0.62 2.12 -1.05
CA LEU A 56 -0.25 3.40 -1.65
C LEU A 56 1.29 3.50 -1.59
N PRO A 57 2.00 2.96 -2.60
CA PRO A 57 3.45 2.79 -2.52
C PRO A 57 4.16 4.13 -2.70
N LEU A 58 5.24 4.35 -1.93
CA LEU A 58 6.03 5.58 -1.94
C LEU A 58 7.45 5.34 -2.47
N TYR A 59 8.08 4.22 -2.12
CA TYR A 59 9.47 3.96 -2.47
C TYR A 59 9.77 2.46 -2.56
N ASP A 60 10.62 2.07 -3.50
CA ASP A 60 11.29 0.77 -3.54
C ASP A 60 12.71 0.98 -4.08
N SER A 61 13.73 0.55 -3.31
CA SER A 61 15.14 0.66 -3.68
C SER A 61 15.54 0.05 -5.03
N ARG A 62 14.69 -0.80 -5.62
CA ARG A 62 14.95 -1.51 -6.87
C ARG A 62 14.40 -0.77 -8.09
N HIS A 63 13.40 0.08 -7.89
CA HIS A 63 12.60 0.63 -8.98
C HIS A 63 12.22 2.09 -8.72
N GLU A 64 12.62 3.00 -9.61
CA GLU A 64 12.20 4.40 -9.52
C GLU A 64 10.69 4.58 -9.72
N THR A 65 10.12 3.78 -10.62
CA THR A 65 8.69 3.74 -10.89
C THR A 65 8.13 2.44 -10.36
N LEU A 66 7.08 2.55 -9.55
CA LEU A 66 6.37 1.40 -8.97
C LEU A 66 5.12 1.16 -9.81
N GLU A 67 5.10 0.03 -10.51
CA GLU A 67 3.95 -0.41 -11.29
C GLU A 67 2.86 -1.02 -10.38
N GLU A 68 1.65 -1.15 -10.90
CA GLU A 68 0.57 -1.81 -10.15
C GLU A 68 0.96 -3.25 -9.85
N TYR A 69 0.70 -3.67 -8.62
CA TYR A 69 0.93 -5.04 -8.16
C TYR A 69 -0.33 -5.55 -7.49
N ALA A 70 -0.84 -6.70 -7.94
CA ALA A 70 -2.01 -7.32 -7.37
C ALA A 70 -1.82 -8.84 -7.30
N ALA A 71 -1.83 -9.40 -6.09
CA ALA A 71 -1.52 -10.81 -5.89
C ALA A 71 -2.11 -11.34 -4.57
N GLN A 72 -1.93 -12.64 -4.35
CA GLN A 72 -2.03 -13.21 -3.02
C GLN A 72 -0.81 -12.81 -2.19
N ASP A 73 -1.03 -12.36 -0.96
CA ASP A 73 0.02 -12.11 0.02
C ASP A 73 0.58 -13.45 0.52
N LEU A 74 1.81 -13.77 0.08
CA LEU A 74 2.54 -15.01 0.33
C LEU A 74 3.89 -14.76 1.04
N GLY A 75 4.16 -13.54 1.52
CA GLY A 75 5.50 -13.08 1.86
C GLY A 75 6.23 -13.84 2.98
N LYS A 76 5.53 -14.66 3.78
CA LYS A 76 6.07 -15.48 4.88
C LYS A 76 5.25 -16.76 5.05
N GLU A 77 5.79 -17.76 5.77
CA GLU A 77 5.06 -19.01 6.05
C GLU A 77 3.73 -18.78 6.80
N ASP A 78 3.64 -17.70 7.58
CA ASP A 78 2.45 -17.24 8.31
C ASP A 78 1.62 -16.20 7.54
N ALA A 79 1.92 -15.96 6.25
CA ALA A 79 1.21 -14.98 5.47
C ALA A 79 -0.30 -15.29 5.44
N THR A 80 -1.07 -14.21 5.52
CA THR A 80 -2.53 -14.24 5.71
C THR A 80 -3.28 -14.87 4.54
N LYS A 81 -2.58 -15.11 3.42
CA LYS A 81 -3.11 -15.60 2.13
C LYS A 81 -4.23 -14.71 1.60
N LYS A 82 -4.30 -13.46 2.08
CA LYS A 82 -5.26 -12.45 1.63
C LYS A 82 -4.79 -11.80 0.33
N PHE A 83 -5.71 -11.07 -0.28
CA PHE A 83 -5.37 -10.29 -1.46
C PHE A 83 -4.65 -9.01 -1.06
N ILE A 84 -3.62 -8.65 -1.81
CA ILE A 84 -2.90 -7.39 -1.68
C ILE A 84 -2.88 -6.71 -3.04
N LEU A 85 -3.15 -5.41 -3.04
CA LEU A 85 -3.03 -4.58 -4.23
C LEU A 85 -2.32 -3.26 -3.90
N ASN A 86 -1.22 -3.02 -4.58
CA ASN A 86 -0.53 -1.73 -4.64
C ASN A 86 -0.91 -1.03 -5.93
N VAL A 87 -1.40 0.20 -5.83
CA VAL A 87 -1.63 1.02 -7.03
C VAL A 87 -0.31 1.41 -7.67
N ALA A 88 -0.31 1.70 -8.97
CA ALA A 88 0.86 2.30 -9.60
C ALA A 88 1.18 3.67 -8.97
N SER A 89 2.46 3.92 -8.66
CA SER A 89 2.97 5.19 -8.10
C SER A 89 2.54 6.42 -8.92
N LYS A 90 2.53 6.31 -10.25
CA LYS A 90 2.09 7.34 -11.20
C LYS A 90 0.63 7.78 -10.99
N ALA A 91 -0.22 6.96 -10.37
CA ALA A 91 -1.58 7.35 -10.01
C ALA A 91 -1.63 8.30 -8.80
N LEU A 92 -0.55 8.35 -8.01
CA LEU A 92 -0.43 9.09 -6.76
C LEU A 92 0.43 10.35 -6.90
N PHE A 93 1.58 10.27 -7.56
CA PHE A 93 2.53 11.37 -7.73
C PHE A 93 3.40 11.19 -8.99
N GLU A 94 4.06 12.27 -9.39
CA GLU A 94 5.08 12.27 -10.45
C GLU A 94 6.48 12.20 -9.83
N GLY A 95 7.43 11.59 -10.55
CA GLY A 95 8.81 11.44 -10.12
C GLY A 95 9.02 10.26 -9.16
N SER A 96 10.10 10.32 -8.36
CA SER A 96 10.44 9.28 -7.39
C SER A 96 11.21 9.89 -6.21
N LEU A 97 11.22 9.19 -5.07
CA LEU A 97 12.01 9.61 -3.89
C LEU A 97 13.52 9.33 -4.06
N HIS A 98 13.96 8.66 -5.13
CA HIS A 98 15.37 8.28 -5.33
C HIS A 98 16.30 9.49 -5.45
N ALA A 99 15.77 10.62 -5.91
CA ALA A 99 16.51 11.88 -5.98
C ALA A 99 16.72 12.55 -4.60
N GLY A 100 16.09 12.03 -3.53
CA GLY A 100 16.14 12.65 -2.21
C GLY A 100 15.36 13.96 -2.13
N GLU A 101 14.48 14.23 -3.09
CA GLU A 101 13.58 15.38 -3.11
C GLU A 101 12.24 15.04 -2.44
N TRP A 102 11.52 16.08 -2.02
CA TRP A 102 10.15 15.93 -1.50
C TRP A 102 9.19 15.57 -2.64
N ILE A 103 8.38 14.54 -2.42
CA ILE A 103 7.13 14.37 -3.16
C ILE A 103 5.96 14.87 -2.31
N HIS A 104 4.90 15.31 -2.98
CA HIS A 104 3.67 15.75 -2.34
C HIS A 104 2.47 15.04 -2.99
N ILE A 105 1.79 14.21 -2.21
CA ILE A 105 0.55 13.56 -2.64
C ILE A 105 -0.62 14.33 -2.05
N LYS A 106 -1.60 14.66 -2.89
CA LYS A 106 -2.92 15.13 -2.50
C LYS A 106 -3.93 14.59 -3.50
N LYS A 107 -4.61 13.49 -3.15
CA LYS A 107 -5.41 12.71 -4.09
C LYS A 107 -6.69 12.20 -3.46
N ASP A 108 -7.79 12.23 -4.20
CA ASP A 108 -8.95 11.39 -3.89
C ASP A 108 -8.63 9.95 -4.32
N ILE A 109 -8.42 9.08 -3.34
CA ILE A 109 -8.06 7.67 -3.54
C ILE A 109 -9.30 6.76 -3.52
N TYR A 110 -10.51 7.31 -3.35
CA TYR A 110 -11.72 6.48 -3.32
C TYR A 110 -11.93 5.66 -4.60
N PRO A 111 -11.79 6.22 -5.83
CA PRO A 111 -11.91 5.44 -7.06
C PRO A 111 -10.90 4.30 -7.15
N LEU A 112 -9.67 4.53 -6.67
CA LEU A 112 -8.60 3.51 -6.65
C LEU A 112 -8.93 2.38 -5.67
N LEU A 113 -9.44 2.70 -4.48
CA LEU A 113 -9.88 1.71 -3.49
C LEU A 113 -11.03 0.87 -4.04
N ILE A 114 -12.01 1.49 -4.70
CA ILE A 114 -13.13 0.77 -5.33
C ILE A 114 -12.64 -0.17 -6.44
N ASN A 115 -11.69 0.28 -7.26
CA ASN A 115 -11.06 -0.58 -8.26
C ASN A 115 -10.36 -1.77 -7.59
N ALA A 116 -9.57 -1.51 -6.54
CA ALA A 116 -8.84 -2.56 -5.82
C ALA A 116 -9.77 -3.62 -5.20
N PHE A 117 -10.88 -3.19 -4.59
CA PHE A 117 -11.90 -4.10 -4.08
C PHE A 117 -12.52 -4.96 -5.20
N ARG A 118 -12.85 -4.36 -6.34
CA ARG A 118 -13.38 -5.10 -7.50
C ARG A 118 -12.37 -6.11 -8.03
N THR A 119 -11.10 -5.72 -8.12
CA THR A 119 -10.01 -6.61 -8.53
C THR A 119 -9.85 -7.77 -7.56
N ALA A 120 -9.90 -7.54 -6.25
CA ALA A 120 -9.87 -8.61 -5.25
C ALA A 120 -11.02 -9.60 -5.45
N LYS A 121 -12.25 -9.11 -5.67
CA LYS A 121 -13.41 -9.95 -5.96
C LYS A 121 -13.27 -10.74 -7.26
N ALA A 122 -12.79 -10.11 -8.32
CA ALA A 122 -12.55 -10.77 -9.60
C ALA A 122 -11.51 -11.90 -9.49
N ASN A 123 -10.54 -11.76 -8.58
CA ASN A 123 -9.54 -12.79 -8.27
C ASN A 123 -10.02 -13.83 -7.23
N GLY A 124 -11.31 -13.84 -6.91
CA GLY A 124 -11.91 -14.87 -6.05
C GLY A 124 -11.81 -14.61 -4.55
N TYR A 125 -11.42 -13.41 -4.11
CA TYR A 125 -11.43 -13.01 -2.71
C TYR A 125 -12.74 -12.28 -2.35
N LEU A 126 -13.03 -12.08 -1.06
CA LEU A 126 -14.17 -11.26 -0.60
C LEU A 126 -15.53 -11.67 -1.23
N LYS A 127 -15.73 -12.98 -1.48
CA LYS A 127 -16.87 -13.49 -2.27
C LYS A 127 -18.22 -13.08 -1.69
N SER A 128 -18.36 -13.14 -0.36
CA SER A 128 -19.57 -12.79 0.40
C SER A 128 -19.63 -11.33 0.86
N THR A 129 -18.63 -10.51 0.53
CA THR A 129 -18.52 -9.11 0.98
C THR A 129 -19.03 -8.16 -0.09
N SER A 130 -19.91 -7.24 0.27
CA SER A 130 -20.36 -6.13 -0.58
C SER A 130 -19.60 -4.84 -0.27
N LEU A 131 -19.78 -3.79 -1.09
CA LEU A 131 -19.17 -2.49 -0.84
C LEU A 131 -19.71 -1.81 0.43
N ASP A 132 -20.95 -2.09 0.81
CA ASP A 132 -21.55 -1.51 2.02
C ASP A 132 -21.09 -2.23 3.30
N ASP A 133 -20.45 -3.40 3.15
CA ASP A 133 -19.94 -4.18 4.28
C ASP A 133 -18.54 -3.73 4.71
N ILE A 134 -17.80 -2.99 3.87
CA ILE A 134 -16.38 -2.71 4.10
C ILE A 134 -16.12 -1.38 4.80
N ALA A 135 -15.09 -1.37 5.66
CA ALA A 135 -14.51 -0.18 6.25
C ALA A 135 -12.98 -0.26 6.22
N ILE A 136 -12.33 0.90 6.33
CA ILE A 136 -10.90 0.97 6.62
C ILE A 136 -10.75 0.74 8.12
N GLU A 137 -10.15 -0.38 8.50
CA GLU A 137 -10.04 -0.79 9.92
C GLU A 137 -8.72 -0.30 10.53
N SER A 138 -7.62 -0.41 9.80
CA SER A 138 -6.31 0.02 10.26
C SER A 138 -5.43 0.49 9.11
N THR A 139 -4.33 1.14 9.48
CA THR A 139 -3.28 1.57 8.55
C THR A 139 -1.91 1.33 9.15
N ASN A 140 -0.92 1.10 8.29
CA ASN A 140 0.49 1.15 8.63
C ASN A 140 1.27 1.86 7.53
N VAL A 141 2.37 2.50 7.92
CA VAL A 141 3.34 3.11 7.01
C VAL A 141 4.71 3.02 7.66
N GLY A 142 5.71 2.65 6.87
CA GLY A 142 7.07 2.48 7.35
C GLY A 142 7.92 1.68 6.39
N TRP A 143 9.08 1.28 6.87
CA TRP A 143 10.00 0.44 6.12
C TRP A 143 9.63 -1.03 6.21
N GLU A 144 9.54 -1.68 5.05
CA GLU A 144 9.63 -3.12 4.92
C GLU A 144 10.97 -3.43 4.23
N ILE A 145 11.83 -4.18 4.93
CA ILE A 145 13.22 -4.39 4.49
C ILE A 145 13.55 -5.88 4.50
N PRO A 146 13.22 -6.61 3.43
CA PRO A 146 13.85 -7.90 3.20
C PRO A 146 15.32 -7.66 2.83
N GLY A 147 16.25 -8.02 3.72
CA GLY A 147 17.71 -7.84 3.56
C GLY A 147 18.30 -6.80 4.54
N THR A 148 19.57 -6.45 4.36
CA THR A 148 20.27 -5.51 5.25
C THR A 148 20.43 -4.14 4.59
N TYR A 149 19.75 -3.13 5.13
CA TYR A 149 19.83 -1.75 4.66
C TYR A 149 19.97 -0.78 5.83
N ASN A 150 20.70 0.31 5.62
CA ASN A 150 20.61 1.51 6.46
C ASN A 150 19.80 2.55 5.69
N ALA A 151 18.58 2.83 6.15
CA ALA A 151 17.65 3.69 5.42
C ALA A 151 16.91 4.64 6.36
N GLY A 152 16.51 5.78 5.82
CA GLY A 152 15.76 6.81 6.52
C GLY A 152 14.78 7.50 5.57
N ILE A 153 13.60 7.81 6.09
CA ILE A 153 12.55 8.51 5.37
C ILE A 153 11.88 9.51 6.31
N GLN A 154 11.48 10.65 5.77
CA GLN A 154 10.70 11.66 6.46
C GLN A 154 9.28 11.72 5.88
N PHE A 155 8.31 11.91 6.77
CA PHE A 155 6.92 12.13 6.41
C PHE A 155 6.43 13.44 7.00
N GLU A 156 5.66 14.19 6.22
CA GLU A 156 4.95 15.37 6.66
C GLU A 156 3.51 15.35 6.16
N ASN A 157 2.61 16.06 6.85
CA ASN A 157 1.25 16.33 6.37
C ASN A 157 0.43 15.07 6.02
N LEU A 158 0.68 13.95 6.72
CA LEU A 158 -0.10 12.74 6.57
C LEU A 158 -1.56 13.01 7.00
N SER A 159 -2.49 12.83 6.07
CA SER A 159 -3.92 13.01 6.32
C SER A 159 -4.74 12.04 5.48
N LEU A 160 -5.82 11.53 6.08
CA LEU A 160 -6.83 10.73 5.41
C LEU A 160 -8.20 11.25 5.85
N LYS A 161 -8.97 11.84 4.92
CA LYS A 161 -10.25 12.48 5.20
C LYS A 161 -11.34 11.91 4.30
N ALA A 162 -12.35 11.31 4.91
CA ALA A 162 -13.55 10.85 4.20
C ALA A 162 -14.56 11.99 4.05
N GLU A 163 -15.16 12.12 2.86
CA GLU A 163 -16.37 12.90 2.64
C GLU A 163 -17.55 11.91 2.62
N LEU A 164 -18.39 11.98 3.65
CA LEU A 164 -19.59 11.14 3.77
C LEU A 164 -20.75 11.74 2.98
N LYS A 165 -21.78 10.93 2.73
CA LYS A 165 -23.03 11.40 2.12
C LYS A 165 -23.92 12.05 3.17
#